data_AF-A0AAV3RV40-F1
#
_entry.id   AF-A0AAV3RV40-F1
#
_cell.length_a   1.000
_cell.length_b   1.000
_cell.length_c   1.000
_cell.angle_alpha   90.00
_cell.angle_beta   90.00
_cell.angle_gamma   90.00
#
_symmetry.space_group_name_H-M   'P 1'
#
loop_
_entity.id
_entity.type
_entity.pdbx_description
1 polymer ?
#
loop_
_entity_poly.entity_id
_entity_poly.type
_entity_poly.pdbx_seq_one_letter_code
_entity_poly.pdbx_strand_id
1 'polypeptide(L)'
;MKKEEEDDNDDDEKGKKRSRFREPILSEGVIPGLLELTVQGTPKSQKKAHTLLRLLRDSPYPRSELEPDTLENIVCSIISQIDEEAQSGKAKQMLADMVQVSMEQSLRHLQQRALVCTPTNELPMSTCASEVPSK
;
A
#
# COMPACT_ATOMS: atom_id res chain seq x y z
N MET A 1 46.14 55.59 -3.61
CA MET A 1 45.22 55.67 -2.46
C MET A 1 43.91 55.07 -2.95
N LYS A 2 43.59 53.78 -2.77
CA LYS A 2 43.31 53.03 -1.53
C LYS A 2 42.45 53.82 -0.54
N LYS A 3 41.28 53.22 -0.24
CA LYS A 3 40.23 53.47 0.76
C LYS A 3 38.88 53.76 0.09
N GLU A 4 37.78 53.10 0.43
CA GLU A 4 37.47 52.08 1.44
C GLU A 4 36.22 51.32 0.92
N GLU A 5 36.29 49.99 0.93
CA GLU A 5 35.10 49.11 1.02
C GLU A 5 34.55 49.26 2.44
N GLU A 6 33.26 49.51 2.57
CA GLU A 6 32.54 49.38 3.84
C GLU A 6 31.32 48.49 3.57
N ASP A 7 31.55 47.18 3.72
CA ASP A 7 30.53 46.13 3.74
C ASP A 7 29.93 46.05 5.15
N ASP A 8 28.86 46.79 5.40
CA ASP A 8 28.08 46.65 6.63
C ASP A 8 27.20 45.38 6.56
N ASN A 9 27.76 44.31 7.13
CA ASN A 9 27.13 43.03 7.39
C ASN A 9 26.08 43.16 8.52
N ASP A 10 24.86 43.57 8.20
CA ASP A 10 23.74 43.65 9.17
C ASP A 10 22.88 42.37 9.28
N ASP A 11 23.17 41.31 8.52
CA ASP A 11 22.32 40.11 8.48
C ASP A 11 22.54 39.11 9.65
N ASP A 12 23.55 39.30 10.49
CA ASP A 12 23.98 38.30 11.48
C ASP A 12 23.19 38.35 12.83
N GLU A 13 22.50 39.46 13.13
CA GLU A 13 21.80 39.59 14.43
C GLU A 13 20.46 38.82 14.47
N LYS A 14 19.86 38.56 13.30
CA LYS A 14 18.54 37.90 13.17
C LYS A 14 18.63 36.38 13.29
N GLY A 15 19.81 35.80 13.01
CA GLY A 15 20.13 34.39 13.21
C GLY A 15 20.44 34.05 14.67
N LYS A 16 21.14 34.95 15.38
CA LYS A 16 21.61 34.71 16.76
C LYS A 16 20.49 34.46 17.76
N LYS A 17 19.33 35.12 17.64
CA LYS A 17 18.20 34.96 18.58
C LYS A 17 17.51 33.59 18.49
N ARG A 18 17.49 32.98 17.30
CA ARG A 18 16.86 31.66 17.06
C ARG A 18 17.60 30.55 17.79
N SER A 19 18.93 30.62 17.81
CA SER A 19 19.77 29.62 18.46
C SER A 19 19.70 29.68 20.00
N ARG A 20 19.39 30.85 20.59
CA ARG A 20 19.39 31.03 22.06
C ARG A 20 18.35 30.17 22.80
N PHE A 21 17.20 29.97 22.18
CA PHE A 21 16.10 29.21 22.80
C PHE A 21 16.07 27.76 22.33
N ARG A 22 16.77 27.44 21.25
CA ARG A 22 16.72 26.11 20.63
C ARG A 22 17.32 25.03 21.52
N GLU A 23 18.54 25.23 21.99
CA GLU A 23 19.25 24.23 22.80
C GLU A 23 18.50 23.91 24.11
N PRO A 24 18.04 24.91 24.89
CA PRO A 24 17.26 24.64 26.10
C PRO A 24 15.97 23.86 25.80
N ILE A 25 15.22 24.25 24.74
CA ILE A 25 13.96 23.58 24.37
C ILE A 25 14.19 22.11 24.01
N LEU A 26 15.27 21.80 23.27
CA LEU A 26 15.57 20.42 22.86
C LEU A 26 16.13 19.57 23.99
N SER A 27 16.81 20.19 24.97
CA SER A 27 17.35 19.49 26.14
C SER A 27 16.25 18.95 27.07
N GLU A 28 15.06 19.54 27.05
CA GLU A 28 13.91 19.10 27.85
C GLU A 28 13.22 17.84 27.27
N GLY A 29 13.56 17.45 26.03
CA GLY A 29 13.05 16.25 25.39
C GLY A 29 11.83 16.50 24.48
N VAL A 30 10.96 15.50 24.37
CA VAL A 30 9.77 15.56 23.50
C VAL A 30 8.78 16.58 24.05
N ILE A 31 8.12 17.37 23.18
CA ILE A 31 7.10 18.36 23.54
C ILE A 31 5.70 17.81 23.17
N PRO A 32 5.00 17.08 24.07
CA PRO A 32 3.83 16.29 23.68
C PRO A 32 2.66 17.17 23.21
N GLY A 33 2.40 18.30 23.89
CA GLY A 33 1.34 19.21 23.49
C GLY A 33 1.56 19.82 22.10
N LEU A 34 2.82 20.03 21.69
CA LEU A 34 3.12 20.50 20.35
C LEU A 34 2.87 19.43 19.29
N LEU A 35 3.16 18.16 19.60
CA LEU A 35 2.86 17.02 18.73
C LEU A 35 1.35 16.79 18.61
N GLU A 36 0.62 16.86 19.72
CA GLU A 36 -0.84 16.74 19.75
C GLU A 36 -1.50 17.81 18.84
N LEU A 37 -1.00 19.05 18.90
CA LEU A 37 -1.47 20.14 18.03
C LEU A 37 -1.25 19.89 16.54
N THR A 38 -0.30 19.05 16.13
CA THR A 38 -0.14 18.70 14.71
C THR A 38 -1.24 17.77 14.19
N VAL A 39 -1.89 17.01 15.07
CA VAL A 39 -2.94 16.05 14.70
C VAL A 39 -4.32 16.64 14.99
N GLN A 40 -4.54 17.12 16.21
CA GLN A 40 -5.86 17.51 16.72
C GLN A 40 -6.06 19.04 16.76
N GLY A 41 -5.05 19.83 16.38
CA GLY A 41 -5.15 21.28 16.37
C GLY A 41 -6.10 21.81 15.29
N THR A 42 -6.54 23.06 15.44
CA THR A 42 -7.17 23.79 14.33
C THR A 42 -6.19 23.94 13.16
N PRO A 43 -6.64 24.16 11.91
CA PRO A 43 -5.73 24.32 10.77
C PRO A 43 -4.65 25.39 10.98
N LYS A 44 -4.99 26.47 11.71
CA LYS A 44 -4.04 27.52 12.09
C LYS A 44 -3.01 27.03 13.12
N SER A 45 -3.45 26.24 14.10
CA SER A 45 -2.57 25.69 15.14
C SER A 45 -1.65 24.62 14.57
N GLN A 46 -2.16 23.72 13.74
CA GLN A 46 -1.37 22.69 13.04
C GLN A 46 -0.24 23.32 12.23
N LYS A 47 -0.53 24.32 11.37
CA LYS A 47 0.49 25.03 10.58
C LYS A 47 1.59 25.64 11.46
N LYS A 48 1.21 26.28 12.57
CA LYS A 48 2.17 26.85 13.53
C LYS A 48 2.99 25.76 14.24
N ALA A 49 2.36 24.65 14.64
CA ALA A 49 3.02 23.54 15.28
C ALA A 49 4.06 22.87 14.35
N HIS A 50 3.70 22.62 13.09
CA HIS A 50 4.63 22.12 12.08
C HIS A 50 5.80 23.07 11.83
N THR A 51 5.53 24.38 11.74
CA THR A 51 6.57 25.40 11.58
C THR A 51 7.53 25.42 12.77
N LEU A 52 7.00 25.38 13.99
CA LEU A 52 7.83 25.36 15.20
C LEU A 52 8.68 24.10 15.30
N LEU A 53 8.09 22.92 15.05
CA LEU A 53 8.83 21.66 15.01
C LEU A 53 9.92 21.67 13.93
N ARG A 54 9.70 22.31 12.77
CA ARG A 54 10.72 22.49 11.74
C ARG A 54 11.89 23.34 12.22
N LEU A 55 11.61 24.45 12.89
CA LEU A 55 12.64 25.34 13.44
C LEU A 55 13.48 24.68 14.54
N LEU A 56 12.91 23.70 15.26
CA LEU A 56 13.60 22.98 16.32
C LEU A 56 14.48 21.82 15.81
N ARG A 57 14.28 21.31 14.59
CA ARG A 57 15.03 20.15 14.07
C ARG A 57 16.44 20.53 13.55
N ASP A 58 17.47 19.77 13.92
CA ASP A 58 18.83 19.80 13.32
C ASP A 58 18.88 19.02 12.00
N SER A 59 17.98 19.32 11.08
CA SER A 59 18.05 18.69 9.76
C SER A 59 18.56 19.72 8.75
N PRO A 60 19.78 19.54 8.18
CA PRO A 60 20.26 20.39 7.10
C PRO A 60 19.39 20.27 5.85
N TYR A 61 18.53 19.24 5.78
CA TYR A 61 17.55 19.07 4.73
C TYR A 61 16.14 19.36 5.23
N PRO A 62 15.43 20.37 4.68
CA PRO A 62 14.00 20.46 4.89
C PRO A 62 13.36 19.20 4.31
N ARG A 63 12.53 18.49 5.09
CA ARG A 63 11.60 17.52 4.50
C ARG A 63 10.74 18.31 3.52
N SER A 64 10.72 17.88 2.27
CA SER A 64 9.79 18.42 1.29
C SER A 64 8.39 18.34 1.89
N GLU A 65 7.76 19.48 2.15
CA GLU A 65 6.32 19.56 2.36
C GLU A 65 5.71 19.19 1.01
N LEU A 66 5.57 17.88 0.77
CA LEU A 66 4.72 17.44 -0.32
C LEU A 66 3.31 17.85 0.10
N GLU A 67 2.69 18.72 -0.70
CA GLU A 67 1.29 19.08 -0.50
C GLU A 67 0.47 17.80 -0.42
N PRO A 68 -0.51 17.70 0.49
CA PRO A 68 -1.35 16.52 0.66
C PRO A 68 -1.90 16.01 -0.68
N ASP A 69 -2.32 16.93 -1.54
CA ASP A 69 -2.84 16.66 -2.88
C ASP A 69 -1.81 15.97 -3.77
N THR A 70 -0.51 16.31 -3.63
CA THR A 70 0.57 15.65 -4.40
C THR A 70 0.77 14.22 -3.93
N LEU A 71 0.73 13.99 -2.61
CA LEU A 71 0.82 12.63 -2.06
C LEU A 71 -0.39 11.78 -2.45
N GLU A 72 -1.59 12.36 -2.36
CA GLU A 72 -2.84 11.70 -2.76
C GLU A 72 -2.81 11.32 -4.25
N ASN A 73 -2.37 12.22 -5.12
CA ASN A 73 -2.19 11.93 -6.56
C ASN A 73 -1.18 10.80 -6.81
N ILE A 74 -0.06 10.76 -6.07
CA ILE A 74 0.93 9.68 -6.17
C ILE A 74 0.31 8.34 -5.75
N VAL A 75 -0.39 8.31 -4.61
CA VAL A 75 -1.03 7.09 -4.09
C VAL A 75 -2.13 6.61 -5.03
N CYS A 76 -2.99 7.51 -5.50
CA CYS A 76 -4.02 7.20 -6.50
C CYS A 76 -3.41 6.62 -7.77
N SER A 77 -2.33 7.23 -8.29
CA SER A 77 -1.63 6.73 -9.48
C SER A 77 -1.08 5.31 -9.28
N ILE A 78 -0.53 4.99 -8.09
CA ILE A 78 -0.04 3.64 -7.78
C ILE A 78 -1.20 2.64 -7.70
N ILE A 79 -2.30 2.98 -7.02
CA ILE A 79 -3.48 2.11 -6.91
C ILE A 79 -4.04 1.82 -8.31
N SER A 80 -4.16 2.84 -9.16
CA SER A 80 -4.62 2.67 -10.54
C SER A 80 -3.70 1.76 -11.37
N GLN A 81 -2.38 1.85 -11.19
CA GLN A 81 -1.43 0.98 -11.90
C GLN A 81 -1.46 -0.48 -11.41
N ILE A 82 -1.84 -0.72 -10.16
CA ILE A 82 -1.95 -2.08 -9.60
C ILE A 82 -3.26 -2.75 -10.06
N ASP A 83 -4.31 -1.95 -10.28
CA ASP A 83 -5.61 -2.43 -10.75
C ASP A 83 -5.65 -2.70 -12.27
N GLU A 84 -4.61 -2.31 -13.02
CA GLU A 84 -4.45 -2.73 -14.42
C GLU A 84 -4.11 -4.23 -14.50
N GLU A 85 -5.16 -5.05 -14.43
CA GLU A 85 -5.53 -6.39 -14.97
C GLU A 85 -4.45 -7.43 -15.38
N ALA A 86 -3.20 -7.06 -15.62
CA ALA A 86 -2.17 -7.91 -16.22
C ALA A 86 -1.80 -9.15 -15.38
N GLN A 87 -1.86 -9.08 -14.05
CA GLN A 87 -1.56 -10.24 -13.19
C GLN A 87 -2.79 -11.10 -12.86
N SER A 88 -3.98 -10.49 -12.84
CA SER A 88 -5.26 -11.18 -12.58
C SER A 88 -5.64 -12.08 -13.75
N GLY A 89 -5.45 -11.60 -14.99
CA GLY A 89 -5.75 -12.36 -16.20
C GLY A 89 -4.98 -13.67 -16.30
N LYS A 90 -3.69 -13.69 -15.93
CA LYS A 90 -2.86 -14.90 -16.01
C LYS A 90 -3.27 -15.97 -15.00
N ALA A 91 -3.59 -15.59 -13.77
CA ALA A 91 -4.08 -16.52 -12.75
C ALA A 91 -5.45 -17.09 -13.13
N LYS A 92 -6.36 -16.24 -13.64
CA LYS A 92 -7.67 -16.65 -14.16
C LYS A 92 -7.53 -17.64 -15.31
N GLN A 93 -6.64 -17.36 -16.28
CA GLN A 93 -6.39 -18.25 -17.41
C GLN A 93 -5.80 -19.60 -16.96
N MET A 94 -4.82 -19.59 -16.06
CA MET A 94 -4.25 -20.83 -15.52
C MET A 94 -5.29 -21.72 -14.83
N LEU A 95 -6.22 -21.12 -14.07
CA LEU A 95 -7.32 -21.85 -13.45
C LEU A 95 -8.28 -22.44 -14.49
N ALA A 96 -8.65 -21.65 -15.51
CA ALA A 96 -9.51 -22.12 -16.60
C ALA A 96 -8.88 -23.30 -17.34
N ASP A 97 -7.59 -23.21 -17.68
CA ASP A 97 -6.85 -24.27 -18.39
C ASP A 97 -6.72 -25.53 -17.53
N MET A 98 -6.43 -25.40 -16.23
CA MET A 98 -6.34 -26.57 -15.32
C MET A 98 -7.68 -27.31 -15.21
N VAL A 99 -8.79 -26.57 -15.07
CA VAL A 99 -10.13 -27.18 -15.00
C VAL A 99 -10.45 -27.90 -16.31
N GLN A 100 -10.20 -27.26 -17.45
CA GLN A 100 -10.44 -27.84 -18.76
C GLN A 100 -9.66 -29.16 -18.94
N VAL A 101 -8.36 -29.17 -18.65
CA VAL A 101 -7.51 -30.37 -18.77
C VAL A 101 -7.96 -31.48 -17.83
N SER A 102 -8.31 -31.15 -16.58
CA SER A 102 -8.78 -32.12 -15.59
C SER A 102 -10.10 -32.79 -16.02
N MET A 103 -11.05 -32.00 -16.51
CA MET A 103 -12.32 -32.53 -17.01
C MET A 103 -12.13 -33.43 -18.21
N GLU A 104 -11.30 -33.04 -19.18
CA GLU A 104 -11.03 -33.87 -20.36
C GLU A 104 -10.36 -35.19 -19.98
N GLN A 105 -9.37 -35.15 -19.08
CA GLN A 105 -8.72 -36.37 -18.61
C GLN A 105 -9.70 -37.27 -17.87
N SER A 106 -10.47 -36.74 -16.92
CA SER A 106 -11.44 -37.55 -16.17
C SER A 106 -12.47 -38.21 -17.09
N LEU A 107 -12.97 -37.50 -18.10
CA LEU A 107 -13.89 -38.06 -19.09
C LEU A 107 -13.24 -39.17 -19.93
N ARG A 108 -12.01 -38.96 -20.42
CA ARG A 108 -11.27 -39.99 -21.17
C ARG A 108 -11.04 -41.25 -20.34
N HIS A 109 -10.63 -41.11 -19.07
CA HIS A 109 -10.42 -42.26 -18.18
C HIS A 109 -11.73 -43.00 -17.88
N LEU A 110 -12.82 -42.27 -17.68
CA LEU A 110 -14.15 -42.87 -17.47
C LEU A 110 -14.60 -43.67 -18.70
N GLN A 111 -14.45 -43.10 -19.90
CA GLN A 111 -14.77 -43.77 -21.16
C GLN A 111 -13.91 -45.03 -21.35
N GLN A 112 -12.59 -44.96 -21.15
CA GLN A 112 -11.71 -46.12 -21.27
C GLN A 112 -12.11 -47.26 -20.32
N ARG A 113 -12.43 -46.94 -19.06
CA ARG A 113 -12.85 -47.95 -18.07
C ARG A 113 -14.24 -48.52 -18.37
N ALA A 114 -15.15 -47.72 -18.94
CA ALA A 114 -16.45 -48.21 -19.40
C ALA A 114 -16.31 -49.16 -20.62
N LEU A 115 -15.42 -48.87 -21.58
CA LEU A 115 -15.17 -49.77 -22.72
C LEU A 115 -14.53 -51.10 -22.32
N VAL A 116 -13.70 -51.12 -21.27
CA VAL A 116 -13.14 -52.38 -20.73
C VAL A 116 -14.24 -53.26 -20.10
N CYS A 117 -15.38 -52.67 -19.77
CA CYS A 117 -16.57 -53.35 -19.29
C CYS A 117 -17.58 -53.59 -20.43
N THR A 118 -17.14 -54.15 -21.56
CA THR A 118 -18.09 -54.84 -22.44
C THR A 118 -18.25 -56.27 -21.90
N PRO A 119 -19.42 -56.66 -21.36
CA PRO A 119 -19.72 -58.06 -21.15
C PRO A 119 -19.93 -58.68 -22.54
N THR A 120 -18.85 -59.20 -23.15
CA THR A 120 -18.97 -60.26 -24.16
C THR A 120 -19.34 -61.55 -23.43
N ASN A 121 -20.54 -61.57 -22.86
CA ASN A 121 -21.40 -62.75 -22.81
C ASN A 121 -22.75 -62.35 -22.23
N GLU A 122 -23.76 -62.55 -23.06
CA GLU A 122 -25.18 -62.79 -22.75
C GLU A 122 -25.41 -63.31 -21.32
N LEU A 123 -26.34 -62.69 -20.57
CA LEU A 123 -27.43 -63.33 -19.80
C LEU A 123 -28.22 -62.27 -18.99
N PRO A 124 -29.53 -62.51 -18.72
CA PRO A 124 -30.50 -61.44 -18.45
C PRO A 124 -30.45 -60.91 -17.02
N MET A 125 -30.54 -59.59 -16.91
CA MET A 125 -30.58 -58.84 -15.65
C MET A 125 -31.88 -59.11 -14.90
N SER A 126 -31.80 -59.69 -13.70
CA SER A 126 -32.87 -59.63 -12.72
C SER A 126 -32.95 -58.21 -12.15
N THR A 127 -34.13 -57.62 -12.21
CA THR A 127 -34.52 -56.30 -11.73
C THR A 127 -34.30 -56.16 -10.22
N CYS A 128 -33.42 -55.26 -9.79
CA CYS A 128 -33.31 -54.83 -8.39
C CYS A 128 -33.84 -53.39 -8.29
N ALA A 129 -35.12 -53.25 -7.92
CA ALA A 129 -35.69 -51.97 -7.54
C ALA A 129 -35.21 -51.60 -6.13
N SER A 130 -34.51 -50.48 -6.00
CA SER A 130 -34.14 -49.88 -4.72
C SER A 130 -34.84 -48.53 -4.61
N GLU A 131 -35.94 -48.51 -3.87
CA GLU A 131 -36.57 -47.27 -3.42
C GLU A 131 -35.97 -46.90 -2.06
N VAL A 132 -35.59 -45.63 -1.90
CA VAL A 132 -35.21 -45.06 -0.60
C VAL A 132 -36.06 -43.81 -0.38
N PRO A 133 -36.81 -43.72 0.73
CA PRO A 133 -37.75 -42.62 0.96
C PRO A 133 -37.03 -41.34 1.38
N SER A 134 -37.41 -40.22 0.75
CA SER A 134 -36.98 -38.88 1.15
C SER A 134 -37.67 -38.42 2.44
N LYS A 135 -36.93 -37.71 3.29
CA LYS A 135 -37.46 -36.92 4.40
C LYS A 135 -37.31 -35.44 4.10
#